data_AF-A0A2V9AZU4-F1
#
_entry.id   AF-A0A2V9AZU4-F1
#
_cell.length_a   1.000
_cell.length_b   1.000
_cell.length_c   1.000
_cell.angle_alpha   90.00
_cell.angle_beta   90.00
_cell.angle_gamma   90.00
#
_symmetry.space_group_name_H-M   'P 1'
#
loop_
_entity.id
_entity.type
_entity.pdbx_description
1 polymer ?
#
loop_
_entity_poly.entity_id
_entity_poly.type
_entity_poly.pdbx_seq_one_letter_code
_entity_poly.pdbx_strand_id
1 'polypeptide(L)'
;MFEHAHGYRNVYFALLNTRAWPIVRQSLQEILEELIQRECKAEIAKLKTAKSEVPVDLFIHYLTAAFFAVLMWWMDRRSRLTPSQIDEVVRSLVLPTVHAVLG
;
A
#
# COMPACT_ATOMS: atom_id res chain seq x y z
N MET A 1 2.65 -2.25 -9.66
CA MET A 1 3.41 -2.24 -8.39
C MET A 1 3.74 -3.65 -7.92
N PHE A 2 2.75 -4.53 -7.75
CA PHE A 2 2.97 -5.92 -7.32
C PHE A 2 3.91 -6.74 -8.22
N GLU A 3 3.89 -6.53 -9.54
CA GLU A 3 4.87 -7.11 -10.47
C GLU A 3 6.31 -6.72 -10.13
N HIS A 4 6.55 -5.44 -9.83
CA HIS A 4 7.87 -4.96 -9.42
C HIS A 4 8.29 -5.60 -8.09
N ALA A 5 7.38 -5.65 -7.11
CA ALA A 5 7.64 -6.32 -5.83
C ALA A 5 7.92 -7.83 -5.98
N HIS A 6 7.29 -8.50 -6.95
CA HIS A 6 7.52 -9.91 -7.25
C HIS A 6 8.98 -10.19 -7.61
N GLY A 7 9.61 -9.32 -8.41
CA GLY A 7 11.02 -9.44 -8.80
C GLY A 7 12.00 -9.40 -7.62
N TYR A 8 11.61 -8.75 -6.51
CA TYR A 8 12.42 -8.66 -5.29
C TYR A 8 12.02 -9.65 -4.19
N ARG A 9 11.09 -10.57 -4.47
CA ARG A 9 10.57 -11.51 -3.46
C ARG A 9 11.67 -12.36 -2.81
N ASN A 10 12.69 -12.73 -3.57
CA ASN A 10 13.85 -13.46 -3.05
C ASN A 10 14.69 -12.62 -2.06
N VAL A 11 14.85 -11.32 -2.33
CA VAL A 11 15.55 -10.39 -1.44
C VAL A 11 14.75 -10.20 -0.16
N TYR A 12 13.43 -9.99 -0.27
CA TYR A 12 12.54 -9.95 0.88
C TYR A 12 12.69 -11.20 1.76
N PHE A 13 12.64 -12.39 1.16
CA PHE A 13 12.79 -13.64 1.90
C PHE A 13 14.17 -13.85 2.53
N ALA A 14 15.23 -13.39 1.89
CA ALA A 14 16.57 -13.43 2.46
C ALA A 14 16.67 -12.52 3.70
N LEU A 15 15.95 -11.39 3.70
CA LEU A 15 15.97 -10.42 4.78
C LEU A 15 15.09 -10.80 5.97
N LEU A 16 13.96 -11.50 5.77
CA LEU A 16 12.99 -11.84 6.83
C LEU A 16 13.60 -12.47 8.10
N ASN A 17 14.67 -13.25 7.96
CA ASN A 17 15.33 -13.94 9.08
C ASN A 17 16.55 -13.19 9.63
N THR A 18 16.84 -12.00 9.12
CA THR A 18 17.97 -11.19 9.55
C THR A 18 17.55 -10.24 10.67
N ARG A 19 18.51 -9.89 11.55
CA ARG A 19 18.28 -8.85 12.58
C ARG A 19 18.02 -7.47 11.98
N ALA A 20 18.36 -7.26 10.70
CA ALA A 20 18.11 -6.01 9.98
C ALA A 20 16.67 -5.87 9.50
N TRP A 21 15.85 -6.94 9.55
CA TRP A 21 14.50 -6.92 8.99
C TRP A 21 13.59 -5.82 9.54
N PRO A 22 13.51 -5.57 10.86
CA PRO A 22 12.65 -4.52 11.39
C PRO A 22 13.01 -3.12 10.84
N ILE A 23 14.31 -2.86 10.66
CA ILE A 23 14.84 -1.60 10.13
C ILE A 23 14.44 -1.44 8.66
N VAL A 24 14.69 -2.48 7.84
CA VAL A 24 14.31 -2.45 6.42
C VAL A 24 12.80 -2.32 6.24
N ARG A 25 12.02 -3.02 7.07
CA ARG A 25 10.55 -2.94 7.07
C ARG A 25 10.08 -1.51 7.35
N GLN A 26 10.68 -0.85 8.35
CA GLN A 26 10.36 0.53 8.68
C GLN A 26 10.68 1.48 7.52
N SER A 27 11.89 1.40 6.97
CA SER A 27 12.26 2.24 5.82
C SER A 27 11.38 2.01 4.59
N LEU A 28 10.97 0.76 4.34
CA LEU A 28 10.05 0.45 3.24
C LEU A 28 8.66 1.06 3.48
N GLN A 29 8.18 1.03 4.72
CA GLN A 29 6.91 1.64 5.10
C GLN A 29 6.96 3.17 4.92
N GLU A 30 8.04 3.82 5.35
CA GLU A 30 8.26 5.27 5.19
C GLU A 30 8.30 5.69 3.71
N ILE A 31 9.05 4.96 2.87
CA ILE A 31 9.13 5.23 1.42
C ILE A 31 7.75 5.09 0.75
N LEU A 32 6.98 4.05 1.11
CA LEU A 32 5.65 3.85 0.56
C LEU A 32 4.66 4.90 1.06
N GLU A 33 4.77 5.31 2.32
CA GLU A 33 3.97 6.40 2.88
C GLU A 33 4.22 7.71 2.15
N GLU A 34 5.48 8.07 1.91
CA GLU A 34 5.82 9.28 1.14
C GLU A 34 5.29 9.21 -0.29
N LEU A 35 5.41 8.05 -0.96
CA LEU A 35 4.98 7.90 -2.34
C LEU A 35 3.46 7.99 -2.47
N ILE A 36 2.73 7.25 -1.64
CA ILE A 36 1.26 7.27 -1.62
C ILE A 36 0.75 8.64 -1.21
N GLN A 37 1.39 9.30 -0.23
CA GLN A 37 1.01 10.65 0.17
C GLN A 37 1.20 11.66 -0.96
N ARG A 38 2.32 11.60 -1.70
CA ARG A 38 2.56 12.49 -2.85
C ARG A 38 1.51 12.30 -3.95
N GLU A 39 1.24 11.05 -4.34
CA GLU A 39 0.26 10.75 -5.40
C GLU A 39 -1.17 11.08 -4.95
N CYS A 40 -1.59 10.65 -3.76
CA CYS A 40 -2.93 10.93 -3.25
C CYS A 40 -3.17 12.42 -3.00
N LYS A 41 -2.20 13.18 -2.47
CA LYS A 41 -2.37 14.64 -2.32
C LYS A 41 -2.58 15.33 -3.65
N ALA A 42 -1.85 14.92 -4.69
CA ALA A 42 -2.02 15.48 -6.03
C ALA A 42 -3.41 15.19 -6.62
N GLU A 43 -3.91 13.96 -6.47
CA GLU A 43 -5.23 13.59 -6.98
C GLU A 43 -6.38 14.18 -6.16
N ILE A 44 -6.28 14.19 -4.82
CA ILE A 44 -7.30 14.78 -3.94
C ILE A 44 -7.39 16.31 -4.15
N ALA A 45 -6.25 16.98 -4.35
CA ALA A 45 -6.24 18.42 -4.67
C ALA A 45 -6.95 18.73 -6.00
N LYS A 46 -6.86 17.84 -7.00
CA LYS A 46 -7.61 17.97 -8.26
C LYS A 46 -9.11 17.76 -8.06
N LEU A 47 -9.49 16.86 -7.17
CA LEU A 47 -10.88 16.47 -7.00
C LEU A 47 -11.74 17.58 -6.40
N LYS A 48 -11.19 18.55 -5.65
CA LYS A 48 -11.91 19.73 -5.06
C LYS A 48 -13.21 19.41 -4.27
N THR A 49 -13.59 18.14 -4.13
CA THR A 49 -14.91 17.68 -3.65
C THR A 49 -14.77 16.53 -2.67
N ALA A 50 -13.79 16.56 -1.77
CA ALA A 50 -13.87 15.70 -0.60
C ALA A 50 -15.06 16.16 0.25
N LYS A 51 -16.23 15.55 0.01
CA LYS A 51 -17.46 15.74 0.82
C LYS A 51 -17.39 14.95 2.14
N SER A 52 -16.29 14.25 2.39
CA SER A 52 -16.13 13.38 3.55
C SER A 52 -15.71 14.17 4.78
N GLU A 53 -16.29 13.80 5.93
CA GLU A 53 -15.88 14.26 7.26
C GLU A 53 -14.49 13.74 7.67
N VAL A 54 -13.93 12.80 6.90
CA VAL A 54 -12.62 12.20 7.16
C VAL A 54 -11.50 13.16 6.73
N PRO A 55 -10.58 13.55 7.65
CA PRO A 55 -9.41 14.34 7.29
C PRO A 55 -8.58 13.66 6.21
N VAL A 56 -8.17 14.42 5.18
CA VAL A 56 -7.41 13.90 4.04
C VAL A 56 -6.12 13.19 4.48
N ASP A 57 -5.38 13.76 5.43
CA ASP A 57 -4.15 13.13 5.91
C ASP A 57 -4.42 11.79 6.63
N LEU A 58 -5.54 11.66 7.34
CA LEU A 58 -5.95 10.39 7.96
C LEU A 58 -6.32 9.34 6.90
N PHE A 59 -7.04 9.75 5.86
CA PHE A 59 -7.40 8.86 4.75
C PHE A 59 -6.17 8.34 4.00
N ILE A 60 -5.20 9.22 3.74
CA ILE A 60 -3.92 8.83 3.11
C ILE A 60 -3.18 7.84 4.00
N HIS A 61 -3.07 8.11 5.29
CA HIS A 61 -2.40 7.20 6.22
C HIS A 61 -3.08 5.83 6.26
N TYR A 62 -4.42 5.79 6.29
CA TYR A 62 -5.19 4.56 6.19
C TYR A 62 -4.87 3.77 4.91
N LEU A 63 -4.87 4.42 3.74
CA LEU A 63 -4.58 3.77 2.47
C LEU A 63 -3.16 3.19 2.44
N THR A 64 -2.18 3.96 2.90
CA THR A 64 -0.80 3.50 3.01
C THR A 64 -0.68 2.28 3.90
N ALA A 65 -1.27 2.33 5.11
CA ALA A 65 -1.20 1.24 6.07
C ALA A 65 -1.88 -0.03 5.54
N ALA A 66 -3.06 0.10 4.92
CA ALA A 66 -3.79 -1.00 4.32
C ALA A 66 -2.99 -1.62 3.16
N PHE A 67 -2.45 -0.80 2.27
CA PHE A 67 -1.63 -1.25 1.16
C PHE A 67 -0.38 -2.00 1.64
N PHE A 68 0.35 -1.44 2.61
CA PHE A 68 1.53 -2.07 3.19
C PHE A 68 1.22 -3.41 3.86
N ALA A 69 0.11 -3.48 4.58
CA ALA A 69 -0.35 -4.73 5.20
C ALA A 69 -0.61 -5.82 4.16
N VAL A 70 -1.31 -5.50 3.07
CA VAL A 70 -1.58 -6.45 1.99
C VAL A 70 -0.31 -6.87 1.27
N LEU A 71 0.60 -5.93 0.99
CA LEU A 71 1.89 -6.21 0.37
C LEU A 71 2.71 -7.19 1.23
N MET A 72 2.83 -6.93 2.53
CA MET A 72 3.56 -7.79 3.47
C MET A 72 2.94 -9.18 3.57
N TRP A 73 1.61 -9.26 3.65
CA TRP A 73 0.87 -10.52 3.66
C TRP A 73 1.09 -11.33 2.37
N TRP A 74 1.05 -10.66 1.22
CA TRP A 74 1.25 -11.30 -0.06
C TRP A 74 2.70 -11.75 -0.29
N MET A 75 3.66 -10.98 0.21
CA MET A 75 5.07 -11.36 0.14
C MET A 75 5.42 -12.55 1.04
N ASP A 76 4.61 -12.86 2.07
CA ASP A 76 4.81 -14.05 2.88
C ASP A 76 4.81 -15.34 2.03
N ARG A 77 5.58 -16.36 2.46
CA ARG A 77 5.80 -17.62 1.73
C ARG A 77 4.51 -18.41 1.48
N ARG A 78 3.41 -18.06 2.15
CA ARG A 78 2.13 -18.77 2.08
C ARG A 78 1.19 -18.24 1.00
N SER A 79 1.41 -17.04 0.48
CA SER A 79 0.55 -16.50 -0.58
C SER A 79 0.79 -17.25 -1.90
N ARG A 80 -0.31 -17.76 -2.47
CA ARG A 80 -0.36 -18.41 -3.78
C ARG A 80 -0.85 -17.48 -4.90
N LEU A 81 -1.19 -16.24 -4.57
CA LEU A 81 -1.74 -15.28 -5.52
C LEU A 81 -0.64 -14.77 -6.44
N THR A 82 -0.94 -14.67 -7.74
CA THR A 82 -0.08 -13.99 -8.70
C THR A 82 -0.07 -12.48 -8.44
N PRO A 83 0.91 -11.72 -8.97
CA PRO A 83 0.93 -10.26 -8.84
C PRO A 83 -0.34 -9.59 -9.36
N SER A 84 -0.93 -10.08 -10.45
CA SER A 84 -2.20 -9.59 -11.00
C SER A 84 -3.38 -9.85 -10.05
N GLN A 85 -3.45 -11.05 -9.46
CA GLN A 85 -4.55 -11.42 -8.56
C GLN A 85 -4.55 -10.58 -7.28
N ILE A 86 -3.37 -10.28 -6.72
CA ILE A 86 -3.30 -9.41 -5.53
C ILE A 86 -3.59 -7.94 -5.87
N ASP A 87 -3.23 -7.48 -7.08
CA ASP A 87 -3.62 -6.13 -7.55
C ASP A 87 -5.15 -5.99 -7.59
N GLU A 88 -5.84 -6.99 -8.12
CA GLU A 88 -7.31 -7.03 -8.15
C GLU A 88 -7.91 -7.04 -6.74
N VAL A 89 -7.35 -7.84 -5.82
CA VAL A 89 -7.79 -7.87 -4.42
C VAL A 89 -7.64 -6.49 -3.77
N VAL A 90 -6.47 -5.87 -3.87
CA VAL A 90 -6.25 -4.52 -3.31
C VAL A 90 -7.22 -3.52 -3.92
N ARG A 91 -7.43 -3.56 -5.22
CA ARG A 91 -8.37 -2.67 -5.91
C ARG A 91 -9.80 -2.86 -5.40
N SER A 92 -10.23 -4.10 -5.19
CA SER A 92 -11.56 -4.40 -4.64
C SER A 92 -11.76 -3.92 -3.20
N LEU A 93 -10.69 -3.84 -2.40
CA LEU A 93 -10.71 -3.35 -1.02
C LEU A 93 -10.66 -1.82 -0.96
N VAL A 94 -9.86 -1.19 -1.82
CA VAL A 94 -9.57 0.25 -1.77
C VAL A 94 -10.61 1.09 -2.51
N LEU A 95 -11.06 0.66 -3.70
CA LEU A 95 -11.99 1.45 -4.52
C LEU A 95 -13.30 1.83 -3.79
N PRO A 96 -13.95 0.93 -3.03
CA PRO A 96 -15.14 1.31 -2.28
C PRO A 96 -14.86 2.40 -1.24
N THR A 97 -13.71 2.34 -0.56
CA THR A 97 -13.32 3.36 0.43
C THR A 97 -13.02 4.70 -0.25
N VAL A 98 -12.32 4.68 -1.38
CA VAL A 98 -12.04 5.89 -2.17
C VAL A 98 -13.34 6.54 -2.64
N HIS A 99 -14.28 5.76 -3.17
CA HIS A 99 -15.57 6.28 -3.62
C HIS A 99 -16.39 6.87 -2.46
N ALA A 100 -16.41 6.19 -1.30
CA ALA A 100 -17.10 6.71 -0.11
C ALA A 100 -16.51 8.04 0.40
N VAL A 101 -15.20 8.25 0.25
CA VAL A 101 -14.51 9.44 0.78
C VAL A 101 -14.46 10.60 -0.24
N LEU A 102 -14.34 10.30 -1.54
CA LEU A 102 -14.11 11.31 -2.58
C LEU A 102 -15.33 11.59 -3.46
N GLY A 103 -16.39 10.78 -3.37
CA GLY A 103 -17.65 10.95 -4.13
C GLY A 103 -17.73 10.09 -5.38
#